data_AF-A0A7J6S301-F1
#
_entry.id   AF-A0A7J6S301-F1
#
_cell.length_a   1.000
_cell.length_b   1.000
_cell.length_c   1.000
_cell.angle_alpha   90.00
_cell.angle_beta   90.00
_cell.angle_gamma   90.00
#
_symmetry.space_group_name_H-M   'P 1'
#
loop_
_entity.id
_entity.type
_entity.pdbx_description
1 polymer ?
#
loop_
_entity_poly.entity_id
_entity_poly.type
_entity_poly.pdbx_seq_one_letter_code
_entity_poly.pdbx_strand_id
1 'polypeptide(L)'
;AVVVVYLVSLTEATYYCEEYCSLTEGCESSYCKENGVCFGLYYDDATTCYQPGDGSGNCDDATLSPVMCDDKPPVTSTASTTSMWTCSDVCNALVSCQESTTGSYCKTWISPSVCFGIIVKPDGTLCYEGVDEGCEGEPYE
;
A
#
# COMPACT_ATOMS: atom_id res chain seq x y z
N ALA A 1 -30.34 -7.56 17.28
CA ALA A 1 -29.46 -6.74 16.42
C ALA A 1 -28.03 -7.06 16.81
N VAL A 2 -27.28 -7.75 15.96
CA VAL A 2 -25.86 -8.02 16.18
C VAL A 2 -25.12 -6.92 15.45
N VAL A 3 -24.53 -5.99 16.20
CA VAL A 3 -23.63 -4.98 15.63
C VAL A 3 -22.32 -5.70 15.38
N VAL A 4 -22.11 -6.12 14.13
CA VAL A 4 -20.80 -6.60 13.68
C VAL A 4 -19.93 -5.37 13.51
N VAL A 5 -19.21 -5.02 14.57
CA VAL A 5 -18.09 -4.08 14.48
C VAL A 5 -17.02 -4.80 13.69
N TYR A 6 -16.82 -4.41 12.43
CA TYR A 6 -15.67 -4.82 11.67
C TYR A 6 -14.44 -4.24 12.38
N LEU A 7 -13.81 -5.06 13.22
CA LEU A 7 -12.45 -4.83 13.68
C LEU A 7 -11.58 -5.00 12.44
N VAL A 8 -11.30 -3.90 11.73
CA VAL A 8 -10.17 -3.84 10.80
C VAL A 8 -8.97 -4.26 11.64
N SER A 9 -8.42 -5.43 11.34
CA SER A 9 -7.34 -6.04 12.09
C SER A 9 -6.14 -5.08 12.07
N LEU A 10 -5.86 -4.45 13.22
CA LEU A 10 -4.71 -3.56 13.47
C LEU A 10 -3.33 -4.21 13.21
N THR A 11 -3.29 -5.46 12.73
CA THR A 11 -2.08 -6.28 12.56
C THR A 11 -1.41 -6.14 11.19
N GLU A 12 -2.04 -5.48 10.20
CA GLU A 12 -1.40 -5.28 8.89
C GLU A 12 -0.67 -3.94 8.79
N ALA A 13 -1.21 -2.88 9.40
CA ALA A 13 -0.52 -1.58 9.52
C ALA A 13 0.77 -1.68 10.36
N THR A 14 0.90 -2.71 11.21
CA THR A 14 2.10 -2.93 12.01
C THR A 14 3.30 -3.44 11.21
N TYR A 15 3.09 -4.13 10.08
CA TYR A 15 4.19 -4.76 9.34
C TYR A 15 4.87 -3.81 8.34
N TYR A 16 4.13 -2.82 7.81
CA TYR A 16 4.62 -1.93 6.76
C TYR A 16 5.85 -1.12 7.19
N CYS A 17 5.80 -0.51 8.38
CA CYS A 17 6.92 0.27 8.91
C CYS A 17 8.15 -0.61 9.18
N GLU A 18 7.95 -1.83 9.66
CA GLU A 18 9.04 -2.79 9.91
C GLU A 18 9.72 -3.22 8.60
N GLU A 19 8.93 -3.48 7.56
CA GLU A 19 9.43 -3.85 6.24
C GLU A 19 10.23 -2.72 5.60
N TYR A 20 9.70 -1.50 5.59
CA TYR A 20 10.42 -0.34 5.03
C TYR A 20 11.69 0.00 5.83
N CYS A 21 11.67 -0.21 7.14
CA CYS A 21 12.88 -0.09 7.96
C CYS A 21 13.97 -1.06 7.51
N SER A 22 13.62 -2.31 7.17
CA SER A 22 14.60 -3.30 6.69
C SER A 22 15.27 -2.91 5.36
N LEU A 23 14.63 -2.05 4.57
CA LEU A 23 15.13 -1.51 3.29
C LEU A 23 15.86 -0.18 3.46
N THR A 24 15.75 0.46 4.63
CA THR A 24 16.31 1.79 4.90
C THR A 24 17.66 1.64 5.60
N GLU A 25 18.71 2.19 4.99
CA GLU A 25 20.05 2.15 5.57
C GLU A 25 20.07 2.87 6.93
N GLY A 26 20.68 2.24 7.95
CA GLY A 26 20.76 2.79 9.30
C GLY A 26 19.49 2.64 10.14
N CYS A 27 18.41 2.03 9.61
CA CYS A 27 17.19 1.82 10.39
C CYS A 27 17.33 0.64 11.36
N GLU A 28 17.24 0.94 12.66
CA GLU A 28 17.29 -0.09 13.72
C GLU A 28 15.92 -0.72 13.98
N SER A 29 14.87 0.10 14.03
CA SER A 29 13.50 -0.35 14.26
C SER A 29 12.50 0.74 13.88
N SER A 30 11.43 0.38 13.20
CA SER A 30 10.29 1.27 12.96
C SER A 30 8.98 0.53 13.18
N TYR A 31 7.95 1.26 13.63
CA TYR A 31 6.63 0.73 13.93
C TYR A 31 5.58 1.81 13.68
N CYS A 32 4.33 1.40 13.50
CA CYS A 32 3.23 2.34 13.35
C CYS A 32 2.89 3.03 14.68
N LYS A 33 2.93 4.36 14.71
CA LYS A 33 2.48 5.18 15.84
C LYS A 33 0.96 5.40 15.80
N GLU A 34 0.37 5.78 16.93
CA GLU A 34 -1.08 6.05 17.05
C GLU A 34 -1.60 7.12 16.07
N ASN A 35 -0.72 8.04 15.64
CA ASN A 35 -1.04 9.08 14.66
C ASN A 35 -0.85 8.64 13.20
N GLY A 36 -0.69 7.33 12.94
CA GLY A 36 -0.65 6.77 11.59
C GLY A 36 0.66 6.99 10.85
N VAL A 37 1.75 7.32 11.54
CA VAL A 37 3.10 7.48 10.97
C VAL A 37 4.07 6.43 11.48
N CYS A 38 4.93 5.95 10.59
CA CYS A 38 6.06 5.11 10.95
C CYS A 38 7.05 5.88 11.83
N PHE A 39 7.55 5.19 12.86
CA PHE A 39 8.56 5.75 13.76
C PHE A 39 9.89 5.95 13.01
N GLY A 40 10.38 7.20 12.98
CA GLY A 40 11.73 7.52 12.51
C GLY A 40 11.94 7.49 10.99
N LEU A 41 10.97 7.07 10.19
CA LEU A 41 11.10 6.97 8.73
C LEU A 41 10.56 8.20 8.02
N TYR A 42 11.35 8.74 7.09
CA TYR A 42 11.02 9.90 6.28
C TYR A 42 11.38 9.69 4.81
N TYR A 43 10.65 10.36 3.90
CA TYR A 43 10.97 10.36 2.48
C TYR A 43 12.07 11.38 2.16
N ASP A 44 13.16 10.91 1.58
CA ASP A 44 14.26 11.72 1.02
C ASP A 44 14.32 11.50 -0.49
N ASP A 45 13.73 12.44 -1.25
CA ASP A 45 13.50 12.37 -2.69
C ASP A 45 12.86 11.05 -3.17
N ALA A 46 13.69 10.09 -3.61
CA ALA A 46 13.27 8.80 -4.16
C ALA A 46 13.56 7.62 -3.21
N THR A 47 14.05 7.90 -2.01
CA THR A 47 14.44 6.91 -1.00
C THR A 47 13.80 7.23 0.35
N THR A 48 14.04 6.37 1.33
CA THR A 48 13.72 6.63 2.72
C THR A 48 14.99 6.76 3.54
N CYS A 49 14.92 7.60 4.58
CA CYS A 49 15.97 7.77 5.57
C CYS A 49 15.40 7.52 6.97
N TYR A 50 16.27 7.28 7.96
CA TYR A 50 15.85 6.92 9.32
C TYR A 50 16.53 7.74 10.42
N GLN A 51 15.73 8.46 11.22
CA GLN A 51 16.19 9.04 12.49
C GLN A 51 15.77 8.20 13.71
N PRO A 52 16.67 8.03 14.71
CA PRO A 52 17.95 8.71 14.88
C PRO A 52 19.16 7.97 14.26
N GLY A 53 18.94 6.88 13.53
CA GLY A 53 19.98 5.92 13.14
C GLY A 53 20.83 6.29 11.93
N ASP A 54 20.48 7.34 11.20
CA ASP A 54 21.30 7.86 10.11
C ASP A 54 22.08 9.11 10.58
N GLY A 55 23.36 8.93 10.88
CA GLY A 55 24.26 10.07 11.13
C GLY A 55 24.44 10.99 9.91
N SER A 56 23.77 10.72 8.79
CA SER A 56 23.66 11.62 7.64
C SER A 56 22.74 12.77 8.01
N GLY A 57 23.29 13.97 8.16
CA GLY A 57 22.55 15.19 8.49
C GLY A 57 21.52 15.67 7.46
N ASN A 58 21.02 14.78 6.61
CA ASN A 58 20.00 15.02 5.59
C ASN A 58 18.64 14.42 5.96
N CYS A 59 18.56 13.45 6.88
CA CYS A 59 17.28 13.00 7.38
C CYS A 59 16.83 13.95 8.49
N ASP A 60 16.05 14.96 8.14
CA ASP A 60 15.58 15.99 9.06
C ASP A 60 14.04 16.02 9.09
N ASP A 61 13.46 15.61 10.21
CA ASP A 61 12.02 15.59 10.45
C ASP A 61 11.35 16.98 10.40
N ALA A 62 12.12 18.07 10.44
CA ALA A 62 11.62 19.42 10.26
C ALA A 62 11.32 19.76 8.78
N THR A 63 11.90 19.01 7.84
CA THR A 63 11.84 19.31 6.40
C THR A 63 11.30 18.18 5.55
N LEU A 64 11.47 16.94 5.99
CA LEU A 64 11.06 15.75 5.26
C LEU A 64 9.68 15.25 5.70
N SER A 65 8.94 14.70 4.74
CA SER A 65 7.64 14.11 4.99
C SER A 65 7.78 12.74 5.67
N PRO A 66 7.02 12.44 6.72
CA PRO A 66 7.06 11.14 7.39
C PRO A 66 6.41 10.05 6.55
N VAL A 67 6.90 8.81 6.68
CA VAL A 67 6.26 7.63 6.09
C VAL A 67 5.01 7.29 6.91
N MET A 68 3.85 7.11 6.26
CA MET A 68 2.61 6.75 6.96
C MET A 68 2.49 5.21 7.12
N CYS A 69 1.84 4.73 8.17
CA CYS A 69 1.61 3.29 8.35
C CYS A 69 0.66 2.72 7.30
N ASP A 70 -0.30 3.55 6.90
CA ASP A 70 -1.31 3.25 5.90
C ASP A 70 -0.87 3.70 4.50
N ASP A 71 0.35 4.25 4.36
CA ASP A 71 1.05 4.39 3.08
C ASP A 71 1.55 3.03 2.60
N LYS A 72 0.70 2.01 2.68
CA LYS A 72 0.70 0.93 1.71
C LYS A 72 0.23 1.59 0.41
N PRO A 73 1.13 1.90 -0.52
CA PRO A 73 0.80 2.85 -1.56
C PRO A 73 -0.56 2.66 -2.31
N PRO A 74 -1.60 3.53 -2.23
CA PRO A 74 -2.81 3.32 -3.03
C PRO A 74 -2.49 3.65 -4.49
N VAL A 75 -2.57 2.67 -5.41
CA VAL A 75 -2.55 3.01 -6.84
C VAL A 75 -3.72 3.94 -7.13
N THR A 76 -3.35 5.19 -7.35
CA THR A 76 -4.14 6.14 -8.10
C THR A 76 -3.11 6.93 -8.89
N SER A 77 -2.91 6.49 -10.12
CA SER A 77 -2.23 7.30 -11.12
C SER A 77 -3.10 8.52 -11.41
N THR A 78 -2.91 9.61 -10.68
CA THR A 78 -2.96 10.94 -11.32
C THR A 78 -1.80 11.78 -10.79
N ALA A 79 -0.58 11.35 -11.16
CA ALA A 79 0.63 12.17 -11.14
C ALA A 79 0.66 13.25 -10.05
N SER A 80 0.59 12.85 -8.78
CA SER A 80 1.02 13.69 -7.66
C SER A 80 1.01 12.86 -6.37
N THR A 81 2.19 12.38 -6.00
CA THR A 81 2.61 12.16 -4.61
C THR A 81 1.60 11.46 -3.68
N THR A 82 1.16 10.25 -4.04
CA THR A 82 0.69 9.27 -3.05
C THR A 82 0.94 7.89 -3.64
N SER A 83 2.13 7.38 -3.32
CA SER A 83 2.37 5.98 -3.03
C SER A 83 1.86 4.95 -4.12
N MET A 84 2.81 4.29 -4.82
CA MET A 84 2.68 3.29 -5.92
C MET A 84 2.55 1.77 -5.53
N TRP A 85 1.34 1.17 -5.47
CA TRP A 85 1.17 -0.32 -5.47
C TRP A 85 1.30 -0.84 -6.90
N THR A 86 1.58 -2.13 -7.07
CA THR A 86 1.43 -2.77 -8.37
C THR A 86 0.13 -3.58 -8.41
N CYS A 87 -0.40 -3.88 -9.60
CA CYS A 87 -1.53 -4.81 -9.71
C CYS A 87 -1.24 -6.17 -9.08
N SER A 88 0.04 -6.58 -9.03
CA SER A 88 0.47 -7.78 -8.33
C SER A 88 0.28 -7.68 -6.82
N ASP A 89 0.57 -6.52 -6.23
CA ASP A 89 0.42 -6.32 -4.79
C ASP A 89 -1.06 -6.36 -4.41
N VAL A 90 -1.90 -5.68 -5.20
CA VAL A 90 -3.36 -5.67 -5.03
C VAL A 90 -3.94 -7.08 -5.19
N CYS A 91 -3.43 -7.85 -6.16
CA CYS A 91 -3.79 -9.24 -6.35
C CYS A 91 -3.43 -10.11 -5.14
N ASN A 92 -2.25 -9.91 -4.54
CA ASN A 92 -1.83 -10.66 -3.36
C ASN A 92 -2.69 -10.37 -2.12
N ALA A 93 -3.35 -9.21 -2.07
CA ALA A 93 -4.30 -8.87 -1.02
C ALA A 93 -5.70 -9.48 -1.24
N LEU A 94 -5.99 -9.99 -2.45
CA LEU A 94 -7.24 -10.65 -2.80
C LEU A 94 -7.01 -12.17 -2.86
N VAL A 95 -7.56 -12.92 -1.90
CA VAL A 95 -7.40 -14.40 -1.85
C VAL A 95 -7.75 -15.05 -3.19
N SER A 96 -8.83 -14.60 -3.82
CA SER A 96 -9.30 -15.08 -5.13
C SER A 96 -8.33 -14.81 -6.28
N CYS A 97 -7.59 -13.69 -6.24
CA CYS A 97 -6.56 -13.38 -7.23
C CYS A 97 -5.25 -14.11 -6.94
N GLN A 98 -4.83 -14.15 -5.67
CA GLN A 98 -3.64 -14.84 -5.19
C GLN A 98 -3.67 -16.33 -5.52
N GLU A 99 -4.82 -16.99 -5.33
CA GLU A 99 -5.00 -18.42 -5.64
C GLU A 99 -5.28 -18.67 -7.14
N SER A 100 -5.46 -17.62 -7.93
CA SER A 100 -5.69 -17.77 -9.36
C SER A 100 -4.41 -18.17 -10.10
N THR A 101 -4.57 -18.92 -11.19
CA THR A 101 -3.41 -19.30 -12.04
C THR A 101 -2.86 -18.11 -12.83
N THR A 102 -3.65 -17.05 -13.01
CA THR A 102 -3.32 -15.94 -13.92
C THR A 102 -2.71 -14.74 -13.20
N GLY A 103 -3.07 -14.51 -11.93
CA GLY A 103 -2.68 -13.33 -11.17
C GLY A 103 -3.18 -12.02 -11.81
N SER A 104 -2.61 -10.89 -11.39
CA SER A 104 -2.90 -9.59 -11.99
C SER A 104 -1.63 -8.84 -12.39
N TYR A 105 -1.76 -8.01 -13.43
CA TYR A 105 -0.72 -7.17 -13.99
C TYR A 105 -1.33 -5.90 -14.59
N CYS A 106 -0.51 -4.86 -14.76
CA CYS A 106 -0.97 -3.60 -15.37
C CYS A 106 -1.14 -3.76 -16.89
N LYS A 107 -2.34 -3.51 -17.40
CA LYS A 107 -2.65 -3.41 -18.82
C LYS A 107 -2.26 -2.03 -19.33
N THR A 108 -0.98 -1.86 -19.60
CA THR A 108 -0.38 -0.59 -20.04
C THR A 108 -0.77 -0.15 -21.46
N TRP A 109 -1.41 -1.04 -22.22
CA TRP A 109 -1.98 -0.74 -23.53
C TRP A 109 -3.38 -0.10 -23.45
N ILE A 110 -3.90 0.13 -22.24
CA ILE A 110 -5.13 0.88 -21.95
C ILE A 110 -4.70 2.18 -21.23
N SER A 111 -5.41 3.29 -21.50
CA SER A 111 -5.15 4.59 -20.87
C SER A 111 -6.43 5.13 -20.21
N PRO A 112 -6.42 5.35 -18.88
CA PRO A 112 -5.33 5.04 -17.95
C PRO A 112 -5.04 3.52 -17.87
N SER A 113 -3.86 3.15 -17.39
CA SER A 113 -3.50 1.74 -17.22
C SER A 113 -4.40 1.11 -16.17
N VAL A 114 -4.81 -0.15 -16.36
CA VAL A 114 -5.72 -0.84 -15.44
C VAL A 114 -5.22 -2.24 -15.08
N CYS A 115 -5.59 -2.74 -13.91
CA CYS A 115 -5.24 -4.07 -13.45
C CYS A 115 -6.08 -5.16 -14.11
N PHE A 116 -5.40 -6.17 -14.64
CA PHE A 116 -6.06 -7.34 -15.21
C PHE A 116 -6.86 -8.10 -14.14
N GLY A 117 -8.16 -8.27 -14.37
CA GLY A 117 -9.04 -9.06 -13.53
C GLY A 117 -9.42 -8.45 -12.17
N ILE A 118 -8.90 -7.27 -11.80
CA ILE A 118 -9.30 -6.60 -10.54
C ILE A 118 -10.40 -5.58 -10.85
N ILE A 119 -11.52 -5.72 -10.16
CA ILE A 119 -12.72 -4.90 -10.36
C ILE A 119 -13.04 -4.14 -9.08
N VAL A 120 -13.35 -2.84 -9.22
CA VAL A 120 -13.92 -1.98 -8.19
C VAL A 120 -15.44 -2.09 -8.25
N LYS A 121 -16.04 -2.66 -7.21
CA LYS A 121 -17.49 -2.77 -7.05
C LYS A 121 -18.13 -1.41 -6.75
N PRO A 122 -19.47 -1.26 -6.91
CA PRO A 122 -20.17 -0.01 -6.59
C PRO A 122 -20.06 0.45 -5.13
N ASP A 123 -19.75 -0.46 -4.21
CA ASP A 123 -19.53 -0.17 -2.79
C ASP A 123 -18.08 0.24 -2.47
N GLY A 124 -17.21 0.30 -3.49
CA GLY A 124 -15.79 0.63 -3.37
C GLY A 124 -14.88 -0.55 -3.01
N THR A 125 -15.42 -1.75 -2.84
CA THR A 125 -14.61 -2.94 -2.56
C THR A 125 -13.99 -3.52 -3.83
N LEU A 126 -12.88 -4.24 -3.68
CA LEU A 126 -12.20 -4.92 -4.78
C LEU A 126 -12.61 -6.40 -4.85
N CYS A 127 -12.65 -6.95 -6.06
CA CYS A 127 -12.80 -8.38 -6.30
C CYS A 127 -12.03 -8.83 -7.54
N TYR A 128 -11.86 -10.14 -7.70
CA TYR A 128 -11.18 -10.74 -8.84
C TYR A 128 -12.16 -11.43 -9.80
N GLU A 129 -12.20 -10.92 -11.03
CA GLU A 129 -13.06 -11.38 -12.12
C GLU A 129 -12.78 -12.85 -12.47
N GLY A 130 -13.86 -13.62 -12.69
CA GLY A 130 -13.78 -15.03 -13.09
C GLY A 130 -13.53 -16.01 -11.94
N VAL A 131 -13.31 -15.54 -10.72
CA VAL A 131 -13.24 -16.36 -9.50
C VAL A 131 -14.32 -15.94 -8.51
N ASP A 132 -14.48 -14.63 -8.26
CA ASP A 132 -15.46 -14.12 -7.31
C ASP A 132 -16.87 -14.02 -7.94
N GLU A 133 -17.86 -14.62 -7.28
CA GLU A 133 -19.27 -14.46 -7.69
C GLU A 133 -19.74 -13.01 -7.55
N GLY A 134 -20.39 -12.50 -8.60
CA GLY A 134 -20.90 -11.12 -8.62
C GLY A 134 -19.80 -10.06 -8.63
N CYS A 135 -18.64 -10.37 -9.21
CA CYS A 135 -17.56 -9.41 -9.41
C CYS A 135 -17.83 -8.50 -10.63
N GLU A 136 -18.75 -7.56 -10.45
CA GLU A 136 -19.16 -6.59 -11.48
C GLU A 136 -18.89 -5.15 -11.03
N GLY A 137 -18.38 -4.32 -11.95
CA GLY A 137 -17.95 -2.96 -11.66
C GLY A 137 -16.96 -2.45 -12.70
N GLU A 138 -16.13 -1.49 -12.30
CA GLU A 138 -15.12 -0.88 -13.17
C GLU A 138 -13.72 -1.48 -12.93
N PRO A 139 -12.85 -1.55 -13.95
CA PRO A 139 -11.46 -1.99 -13.76
C PRO A 139 -10.72 -1.10 -12.76
N TYR A 140 -9.88 -1.70 -11.92
CA TYR A 140 -9.02 -0.97 -11.00
C TYR A 140 -7.84 -0.32 -11.75
N GLU A 141 -7.59 0.97 -11.52
CA GLU A 141 -6.60 1.80 -12.25
C GLU A 141 -5.32 2.06 -11.43
#